data_AF-A0A3Q8Y0P5-F1
#
_entry.id   AF-A0A3Q8Y0P5-F1
#
_cell.length_a   1.000
_cell.length_b   1.000
_cell.length_c   1.000
_cell.angle_alpha   90.00
_cell.angle_beta   90.00
_cell.angle_gamma   90.00
#
_symmetry.space_group_name_H-M   'P 1'
#
loop_
_entity.id
_entity.type
_entity.pdbx_description
1 polymer ?
#
loop_
_entity_poly.entity_id
_entity_poly.type
_entity_poly.pdbx_seq_one_letter_code
_entity_poly.pdbx_strand_id
1 'polypeptide(L)'
;MTDASKKPSAVDDKVAVVIVAAGRGARAGQADGPKQYQRIGGRAVIARTLDMFLAHPRIGPVVVAIHADDSALFRSAAGGNADRVVAITGGASRQDSVRLGLLALRSHAPGQVLIHDAVRPFVDAELIDRTIAAIGERQGALPALPVADTLKRESAAGIIGETVSRNGLHAAQTPQGFPFWPILAAHEKAHHLGKADFTDDAAIAEWAHIPVKIVPGSPDNVKLTWARDISMADQRLSGERPRFPDVRTGNGYDVHAFEPGDHVTLCGVSIPHDKRLSGHSDADVGLHALTDALLATCGAGDIGTHFPPSDPQWKGVASRIFVEHAAKLVRARGGRIANADITLICEAPRVGPHREAMTKTLSAVLGISRDRVSIKATTNEKLGFVGREEGIAAIATASVVFPGDVPE
;
A
#
# COMPACT_ATOMS: atom_id res chain seq x y z
N MET A 1 -33.55 -55.48 -34.08
CA MET A 1 -32.91 -54.22 -34.49
C MET A 1 -32.56 -53.45 -33.24
N THR A 2 -31.33 -53.64 -32.78
CA THR A 2 -30.75 -52.97 -31.61
C THR A 2 -30.18 -51.64 -32.07
N ASP A 3 -30.78 -50.54 -31.63
CA ASP A 3 -30.25 -49.21 -31.89
C ASP A 3 -29.12 -48.92 -30.91
N ALA A 4 -27.90 -48.98 -31.45
CA ALA A 4 -26.68 -48.58 -30.79
C ALA A 4 -26.40 -47.12 -31.14
N SER A 5 -26.26 -46.27 -30.13
CA SER A 5 -25.33 -45.11 -30.06
C SER A 5 -25.91 -43.92 -29.29
N LYS A 6 -25.92 -43.99 -27.96
CA LYS A 6 -25.71 -42.77 -27.17
C LYS A 6 -24.22 -42.62 -26.92
N LYS A 7 -23.57 -41.74 -27.69
CA LYS A 7 -22.26 -41.19 -27.33
C LYS A 7 -22.34 -40.61 -25.91
N PRO A 8 -21.38 -40.88 -25.01
CA PRO A 8 -21.31 -40.15 -23.75
C PRO A 8 -21.10 -38.66 -24.06
N SER A 9 -21.83 -37.81 -23.34
CA SER A 9 -21.76 -36.35 -23.42
C SER A 9 -20.33 -35.86 -23.21
N ALA A 10 -19.95 -34.80 -23.93
CA ALA A 10 -18.62 -34.16 -23.88
C ALA A 10 -18.07 -34.09 -22.45
N VAL A 11 -16.89 -34.67 -22.26
CA VAL A 11 -16.09 -34.47 -21.04
C VAL A 11 -15.86 -32.98 -20.91
N ASP A 12 -16.19 -32.38 -19.77
CA ASP A 12 -15.99 -30.96 -19.52
C ASP A 12 -14.49 -30.66 -19.68
N ASP A 13 -14.09 -29.96 -20.75
CA ASP A 13 -12.69 -29.66 -21.14
C ASP A 13 -11.96 -28.73 -20.14
N LYS A 14 -12.57 -28.49 -18.99
CA LYS A 14 -12.05 -27.62 -17.95
C LYS A 14 -10.92 -28.30 -17.18
N VAL A 15 -9.92 -27.49 -16.87
CA VAL A 15 -8.74 -27.91 -16.12
C VAL A 15 -9.01 -27.79 -14.63
N ALA A 16 -8.74 -28.85 -13.88
CA ALA A 16 -8.85 -28.81 -12.43
C ALA A 16 -7.64 -28.12 -11.79
N VAL A 17 -7.78 -27.66 -10.55
CA VAL A 17 -6.69 -27.01 -9.82
C VAL A 17 -6.56 -27.59 -8.43
N VAL A 18 -5.33 -27.86 -8.01
CA VAL A 18 -4.95 -28.12 -6.62
C VAL A 18 -4.14 -26.95 -6.10
N ILE A 19 -4.65 -26.25 -5.10
CA ILE A 19 -3.95 -25.16 -4.40
C ILE A 19 -3.45 -25.69 -3.06
N VAL A 20 -2.14 -25.61 -2.82
CA VAL A 20 -1.53 -26.06 -1.56
C VAL A 20 -1.33 -24.89 -0.58
N ALA A 21 -1.97 -25.01 0.57
CA ALA A 21 -2.05 -24.01 1.64
C ALA A 21 -1.89 -24.63 3.05
N ALA A 22 -1.40 -25.87 3.16
CA ALA A 22 -1.30 -26.59 4.44
C ALA A 22 0.00 -26.30 5.22
N GLY A 23 0.95 -25.59 4.61
CA GLY A 23 2.23 -25.27 5.26
C GLY A 23 2.08 -24.23 6.37
N ARG A 24 2.69 -24.48 7.53
CA ARG A 24 2.77 -23.54 8.68
C ARG A 24 3.89 -22.49 8.57
N GLY A 25 4.70 -22.52 7.51
CA GLY A 25 5.62 -21.44 7.18
C GLY A 25 6.74 -21.15 8.21
N ALA A 26 7.53 -22.16 8.61
CA ALA A 26 8.60 -22.07 9.64
C ALA A 26 9.71 -21.00 9.43
N ARG A 27 9.71 -20.27 8.30
CA ARG A 27 10.77 -19.34 7.88
C ARG A 27 10.41 -17.85 7.92
N ALA A 28 9.16 -17.50 8.26
CA ALA A 28 8.81 -16.12 8.62
C ALA A 28 8.33 -16.13 10.07
N GLY A 29 8.78 -15.15 10.86
CA GLY A 29 8.40 -15.02 12.27
C GLY A 29 6.90 -15.18 12.44
N GLN A 30 6.51 -16.06 13.36
CA GLN A 30 5.12 -16.50 13.60
C GLN A 30 4.18 -15.39 14.15
N ALA A 31 4.60 -14.13 14.16
CA ALA A 31 3.86 -13.06 14.83
C ALA A 31 2.45 -12.84 14.23
N ASP A 32 2.29 -12.98 12.91
CA ASP A 32 1.04 -12.61 12.19
C ASP A 32 0.29 -13.80 11.56
N GLY A 33 0.57 -15.03 11.99
CA GLY A 33 -0.08 -16.25 11.49
C GLY A 33 0.38 -16.74 10.10
N PRO A 34 -0.25 -17.80 9.54
CA PRO A 34 0.18 -18.42 8.29
C PRO A 34 0.11 -17.46 7.08
N LYS A 35 1.16 -17.46 6.26
CA LYS A 35 1.38 -16.50 5.15
C LYS A 35 0.21 -16.43 4.16
N GLN A 36 -0.37 -17.57 3.85
CA GLN A 36 -1.52 -17.70 2.95
C GLN A 36 -2.75 -16.90 3.44
N TYR A 37 -2.86 -16.61 4.72
CA TYR A 37 -3.98 -15.85 5.30
C TYR A 37 -3.63 -14.39 5.64
N GLN A 38 -2.35 -14.01 5.55
CA GLN A 38 -1.95 -12.62 5.75
C GLN A 38 -2.52 -11.73 4.65
N ARG A 39 -2.72 -10.44 4.96
CA ARG A 39 -3.30 -9.47 4.03
C ARG A 39 -2.23 -8.70 3.28
N ILE A 40 -2.44 -8.53 1.97
CA ILE A 40 -1.67 -7.65 1.09
C ILE A 40 -2.66 -6.81 0.28
N GLY A 41 -2.47 -5.48 0.26
CA GLY A 41 -3.41 -4.53 -0.32
C GLY A 41 -4.83 -4.73 0.23
N GLY A 42 -4.97 -4.92 1.54
CA GLY A 42 -6.25 -5.11 2.23
C GLY A 42 -6.92 -6.49 2.08
N ARG A 43 -6.39 -7.39 1.25
CA ARG A 43 -6.99 -8.72 0.95
C ARG A 43 -6.06 -9.87 1.29
N ALA A 44 -6.60 -11.01 1.74
CA ALA A 44 -5.79 -12.17 2.08
C ALA A 44 -5.04 -12.73 0.83
N VAL A 45 -3.81 -13.20 1.03
CA VAL A 45 -2.97 -13.78 -0.03
C VAL A 45 -3.71 -14.91 -0.77
N ILE A 46 -4.29 -15.87 -0.05
CA ILE A 46 -5.02 -16.98 -0.65
C ILE A 46 -6.27 -16.53 -1.42
N ALA A 47 -6.94 -15.46 -0.98
CA ALA A 47 -8.11 -14.94 -1.68
C ALA A 47 -7.74 -14.40 -3.06
N ARG A 48 -6.57 -13.74 -3.19
CA ARG A 48 -6.06 -13.24 -4.47
C ARG A 48 -5.71 -14.38 -5.42
N THR A 49 -5.05 -15.42 -4.91
CA THR A 49 -4.80 -16.64 -5.70
C THR A 49 -6.12 -17.27 -6.16
N LEU A 50 -7.09 -17.43 -5.26
CA LEU A 50 -8.39 -18.03 -5.56
C LEU A 50 -9.15 -17.24 -6.62
N ASP A 51 -9.21 -15.91 -6.51
CA ASP A 51 -9.88 -15.07 -7.48
C ASP A 51 -9.38 -15.33 -8.90
N MET A 52 -8.06 -15.46 -9.09
CA MET A 52 -7.51 -15.64 -10.41
C MET A 52 -7.94 -16.97 -11.03
N PHE A 53 -7.81 -18.07 -10.30
CA PHE A 53 -8.23 -19.38 -10.81
C PHE A 53 -9.74 -19.48 -10.97
N LEU A 54 -10.53 -18.96 -10.03
CA LEU A 54 -11.99 -19.02 -10.06
C LEU A 54 -12.65 -18.10 -11.10
N ALA A 55 -11.93 -17.07 -11.58
CA ALA A 55 -12.38 -16.21 -12.66
C ALA A 55 -11.94 -16.70 -14.06
N HIS A 56 -10.96 -17.59 -14.14
CA HIS A 56 -10.39 -18.02 -15.41
C HIS A 56 -11.33 -18.98 -16.17
N PRO A 57 -11.67 -18.72 -17.44
CA PRO A 57 -12.75 -19.42 -18.15
C PRO A 57 -12.49 -20.92 -18.37
N ARG A 58 -11.22 -21.32 -18.43
CA ARG A 58 -10.78 -22.72 -18.62
C ARG A 58 -10.66 -23.53 -17.34
N ILE A 59 -10.85 -22.91 -16.17
CA ILE A 59 -10.70 -23.57 -14.88
C ILE A 59 -12.04 -24.16 -14.44
N GLY A 60 -12.00 -25.40 -13.97
CA GLY A 60 -13.13 -26.14 -13.43
C GLY A 60 -13.01 -26.32 -11.92
N PRO A 61 -13.04 -27.56 -11.41
CA PRO A 61 -13.01 -27.81 -9.97
C PRO A 61 -11.68 -27.39 -9.35
N VAL A 62 -11.77 -26.66 -8.23
CA VAL A 62 -10.61 -26.20 -7.45
C VAL A 62 -10.64 -26.88 -6.09
N VAL A 63 -9.56 -27.58 -5.75
CA VAL A 63 -9.32 -28.17 -4.43
C VAL A 63 -8.26 -27.35 -3.70
N VAL A 64 -8.50 -27.04 -2.43
CA VAL A 64 -7.55 -26.33 -1.57
C VAL A 64 -7.14 -27.22 -0.41
N ALA A 65 -5.87 -27.60 -0.34
CA ALA A 65 -5.33 -28.34 0.79
C ALA A 65 -4.89 -27.38 1.89
N ILE A 66 -5.61 -27.35 3.02
CA ILE A 66 -5.36 -26.48 4.18
C ILE A 66 -4.84 -27.27 5.38
N HIS A 67 -4.23 -26.61 6.35
CA HIS A 67 -3.83 -27.27 7.60
C HIS A 67 -5.08 -27.72 8.38
N ALA A 68 -4.97 -28.79 9.18
CA ALA A 68 -6.09 -29.34 9.95
C ALA A 68 -6.82 -28.29 10.81
N ASP A 69 -6.06 -27.44 11.49
CA ASP A 69 -6.63 -26.40 12.37
C ASP A 69 -7.03 -25.10 11.66
N ASP A 70 -6.84 -24.98 10.35
CA ASP A 70 -7.02 -23.70 9.64
C ASP A 70 -8.41 -23.55 9.01
N SER A 71 -9.36 -24.46 9.27
CA SER A 71 -10.69 -24.43 8.64
C SER A 71 -11.42 -23.09 8.83
N ALA A 72 -11.36 -22.49 10.02
CA ALA A 72 -11.98 -21.19 10.30
C ALA A 72 -11.21 -20.03 9.64
N LEU A 73 -9.87 -20.05 9.72
CA LEU A 73 -9.00 -19.05 9.08
C LEU A 73 -9.20 -19.05 7.56
N PHE A 74 -9.25 -20.22 6.93
CA PHE A 74 -9.48 -20.37 5.51
C PHE A 74 -10.81 -19.76 5.09
N ARG A 75 -11.93 -20.09 5.76
CA ARG A 75 -13.24 -19.50 5.44
C ARG A 75 -13.23 -17.99 5.57
N SER A 76 -12.64 -17.46 6.66
CA SER A 76 -12.53 -16.01 6.85
C SER A 76 -11.67 -15.34 5.78
N ALA A 77 -10.58 -15.97 5.37
CA ALA A 77 -9.65 -15.41 4.40
C ALA A 77 -10.18 -15.49 2.96
N ALA A 78 -10.75 -16.63 2.57
CA ALA A 78 -11.30 -16.86 1.24
C ALA A 78 -12.64 -16.12 1.00
N GLY A 79 -13.38 -15.79 2.06
CA GLY A 79 -14.68 -15.12 1.96
C GLY A 79 -15.66 -15.96 1.12
N GLY A 80 -16.40 -15.31 0.22
CA GLY A 80 -17.36 -16.00 -0.66
C GLY A 80 -16.75 -17.03 -1.60
N ASN A 81 -15.42 -17.03 -1.81
CA ASN A 81 -14.76 -18.09 -2.59
C ASN A 81 -14.67 -19.42 -1.84
N ALA A 82 -14.84 -19.44 -0.51
CA ALA A 82 -14.79 -20.67 0.27
C ALA A 82 -15.86 -21.69 -0.18
N ASP A 83 -17.02 -21.22 -0.60
CA ASP A 83 -18.14 -22.06 -1.05
C ASP A 83 -17.99 -22.53 -2.52
N ARG A 84 -17.02 -21.96 -3.25
CA ARG A 84 -16.74 -22.25 -4.66
C ARG A 84 -15.63 -23.29 -4.86
N VAL A 85 -15.04 -23.77 -3.77
CA VAL A 85 -13.91 -24.70 -3.78
C VAL A 85 -14.13 -25.85 -2.82
N VAL A 86 -13.40 -26.95 -3.03
CA VAL A 86 -13.37 -28.06 -2.09
C VAL A 86 -12.15 -27.91 -1.18
N ALA A 87 -12.37 -27.54 0.07
CA ALA A 87 -11.30 -27.51 1.07
C ALA A 87 -11.07 -28.91 1.66
N ILE A 88 -9.82 -29.36 1.70
CA ILE A 88 -9.42 -30.62 2.32
C ILE A 88 -8.31 -30.40 3.35
N THR A 89 -8.17 -31.32 4.30
CA THR A 89 -7.00 -31.36 5.19
C THR A 89 -5.78 -31.85 4.41
N GLY A 90 -4.73 -31.04 4.37
CA GLY A 90 -3.44 -31.38 3.76
C GLY A 90 -2.61 -32.34 4.62
N GLY A 91 -1.58 -32.89 4.00
CA GLY A 91 -0.67 -33.85 4.61
C GLY A 91 0.52 -33.23 5.34
N ALA A 92 1.41 -34.06 5.86
CA ALA A 92 2.60 -33.62 6.61
C ALA A 92 3.62 -32.84 5.75
N SER A 93 3.58 -33.01 4.43
CA SER A 93 4.46 -32.32 3.47
C SER A 93 3.66 -31.64 2.36
N ARG A 94 4.33 -30.77 1.58
CA ARG A 94 3.76 -30.20 0.35
C ARG A 94 3.32 -31.32 -0.60
N GLN A 95 4.20 -32.29 -0.83
CA GLN A 95 3.94 -33.43 -1.71
C GLN A 95 2.71 -34.24 -1.28
N ASP A 96 2.55 -34.53 0.02
CA ASP A 96 1.39 -35.28 0.51
C ASP A 96 0.10 -34.46 0.44
N SER A 97 0.19 -33.14 0.68
CA SER A 97 -0.94 -32.22 0.47
C SER A 97 -1.39 -32.18 -0.99
N VAL A 98 -0.46 -32.20 -1.95
CA VAL A 98 -0.79 -32.30 -3.38
C VAL A 98 -1.48 -33.64 -3.67
N ARG A 99 -0.93 -34.76 -3.18
CA ARG A 99 -1.52 -36.10 -3.37
C ARG A 99 -2.96 -36.16 -2.89
N LEU A 100 -3.24 -35.69 -1.68
CA LEU A 100 -4.60 -35.64 -1.14
C LEU A 100 -5.51 -34.74 -1.97
N GLY A 101 -4.98 -33.63 -2.50
CA GLY A 101 -5.69 -32.75 -3.44
C GLY A 101 -6.07 -33.44 -4.74
N LEU A 102 -5.14 -34.18 -5.33
CA LEU A 102 -5.38 -34.98 -6.54
C LEU A 102 -6.39 -36.11 -6.28
N LEU A 103 -6.33 -36.75 -5.11
CA LEU A 103 -7.30 -37.78 -4.71
C LEU A 103 -8.72 -37.22 -4.58
N ALA A 104 -8.88 -36.00 -4.05
CA ALA A 104 -10.18 -35.33 -3.98
C ALA A 104 -10.77 -34.99 -5.36
N LEU A 105 -9.92 -34.83 -6.38
CA LEU A 105 -10.33 -34.63 -7.77
C LEU A 105 -10.66 -35.95 -8.50
N ARG A 106 -10.39 -37.12 -7.92
CA ARG A 106 -10.53 -38.43 -8.60
C ARG A 106 -11.94 -38.68 -9.14
N SER A 107 -12.98 -38.28 -8.41
CA SER A 107 -14.38 -38.44 -8.84
C SER A 107 -14.77 -37.49 -9.98
N HIS A 108 -14.08 -36.36 -10.11
CA HIS A 108 -14.28 -35.41 -11.21
C HIS A 108 -13.57 -35.87 -12.49
N ALA A 109 -12.54 -36.72 -12.36
CA ALA A 109 -11.77 -37.31 -13.46
C ALA A 109 -11.37 -36.29 -14.56
N PRO A 110 -10.79 -35.13 -14.21
CA PRO A 110 -10.42 -34.12 -15.19
C PRO A 110 -9.34 -34.66 -16.15
N GLY A 111 -9.30 -34.15 -17.39
CA GLY A 111 -8.22 -34.50 -18.32
C GLY A 111 -6.86 -33.95 -17.87
N GLN A 112 -6.87 -32.75 -17.28
CA GLN A 112 -5.68 -31.99 -16.92
C GLN A 112 -5.84 -31.36 -15.52
N VAL A 113 -4.71 -31.15 -14.85
CA VAL A 113 -4.66 -30.49 -13.54
C VAL A 113 -3.52 -29.49 -13.46
N LEU A 114 -3.77 -28.36 -12.80
CA LEU A 114 -2.76 -27.40 -12.38
C LEU A 114 -2.51 -27.54 -10.87
N ILE A 115 -1.26 -27.57 -10.45
CA ILE A 115 -0.85 -27.58 -9.04
C ILE A 115 -0.19 -26.24 -8.72
N HIS A 116 -0.73 -25.50 -7.75
CA HIS A 116 -0.32 -24.13 -7.47
C HIS A 116 -0.08 -23.87 -5.97
N ASP A 117 0.88 -23.02 -5.66
CA ASP A 117 1.19 -22.64 -4.27
C ASP A 117 0.28 -21.47 -3.87
N ALA A 118 -0.46 -21.57 -2.76
CA ALA A 118 -1.36 -20.49 -2.30
C ALA A 118 -0.65 -19.14 -2.03
N VAL A 119 0.68 -19.16 -1.89
CA VAL A 119 1.52 -17.99 -1.61
C VAL A 119 2.15 -17.37 -2.87
N ARG A 120 1.59 -17.65 -4.05
CA ARG A 120 1.89 -16.95 -5.31
C ARG A 120 0.65 -16.16 -5.78
N PRO A 121 0.30 -15.04 -5.12
CA PRO A 121 -0.96 -14.32 -5.38
C PRO A 121 -0.96 -13.49 -6.67
N PHE A 122 0.15 -13.47 -7.41
CA PHE A 122 0.36 -12.66 -8.61
C PHE A 122 0.42 -13.48 -9.90
N VAL A 123 -0.09 -14.72 -9.86
CA VAL A 123 -0.35 -15.48 -11.09
C VAL A 123 -1.38 -14.72 -11.93
N ASP A 124 -1.13 -14.63 -13.23
CA ASP A 124 -2.01 -13.98 -14.21
C ASP A 124 -2.63 -15.00 -15.17
N ALA A 125 -3.64 -14.54 -15.94
CA ALA A 125 -4.34 -15.39 -16.90
C ALA A 125 -3.43 -15.89 -18.04
N GLU A 126 -2.47 -15.08 -18.50
CA GLU A 126 -1.58 -15.45 -19.59
C GLU A 126 -0.64 -16.60 -19.20
N LEU A 127 -0.11 -16.57 -17.98
CA LEU A 127 0.69 -17.65 -17.40
C LEU A 127 -0.13 -18.92 -17.25
N ILE A 128 -1.38 -18.82 -16.80
CA ILE A 128 -2.29 -19.98 -16.70
C ILE A 128 -2.52 -20.57 -18.09
N ASP A 129 -2.92 -19.76 -19.08
CA ASP A 129 -3.21 -20.21 -20.44
C ASP A 129 -2.01 -20.88 -21.11
N ARG A 130 -0.83 -20.27 -21.00
CA ARG A 130 0.40 -20.83 -21.56
C ARG A 130 0.83 -22.13 -20.89
N THR A 131 0.59 -22.26 -19.58
CA THR A 131 0.83 -23.52 -18.85
C THR A 131 -0.11 -24.60 -19.34
N ILE A 132 -1.41 -24.31 -19.44
CA ILE A 132 -2.41 -25.28 -19.92
C ILE A 132 -2.12 -25.71 -21.36
N ALA A 133 -1.79 -24.76 -22.24
CA ALA A 133 -1.50 -25.05 -23.65
C ALA A 133 -0.30 -25.98 -23.87
N ALA A 134 0.61 -26.08 -22.90
CA ALA A 134 1.78 -26.95 -22.97
C ALA A 134 1.56 -28.37 -22.41
N ILE A 135 0.41 -28.63 -21.78
CA ILE A 135 0.04 -29.95 -21.27
C ILE A 135 -0.36 -30.83 -22.46
N GLY A 136 0.37 -31.94 -22.65
CA GLY A 136 0.03 -32.99 -23.62
C GLY A 136 -0.55 -34.22 -22.94
N GLU A 137 -0.98 -35.23 -23.72
CA GLU A 137 -1.55 -36.48 -23.19
C GLU A 137 -0.62 -37.20 -22.19
N ARG A 138 0.69 -37.08 -22.39
CA ARG A 138 1.74 -37.70 -21.56
C ARG A 138 2.82 -36.72 -21.12
N GLN A 139 2.56 -35.41 -21.22
CA GLN A 139 3.56 -34.37 -20.99
C GLN A 139 3.02 -33.31 -20.04
N GLY A 140 3.79 -32.98 -19.00
CA GLY A 140 3.53 -31.86 -18.11
C GLY A 140 4.12 -30.54 -18.60
N ALA A 141 3.82 -29.46 -17.90
CA ALA A 141 4.26 -28.11 -18.16
C ALA A 141 4.79 -27.46 -16.87
N LEU A 142 5.98 -26.87 -16.95
CA LEU A 142 6.64 -26.19 -15.85
C LEU A 142 6.95 -24.74 -16.25
N PRO A 143 6.23 -23.75 -15.71
CA PRO A 143 6.66 -22.37 -15.80
C PRO A 143 7.98 -22.17 -15.08
N ALA A 144 8.96 -21.59 -15.75
CA ALA A 144 10.25 -21.33 -15.15
C ALA A 144 10.92 -20.07 -15.72
N LEU A 145 11.71 -19.41 -14.89
CA LEU A 145 12.53 -18.26 -15.28
C LEU A 145 13.99 -18.69 -15.41
N PRO A 146 14.73 -18.23 -16.42
CA PRO A 146 16.17 -18.48 -16.47
C PRO A 146 16.85 -17.90 -15.23
N VAL A 147 17.82 -18.63 -14.66
CA VAL A 147 18.55 -18.17 -13.47
C VAL A 147 19.43 -16.98 -13.85
N ALA A 148 19.14 -15.83 -13.26
CA ALA A 148 19.92 -14.60 -13.46
C ALA A 148 21.13 -14.51 -12.53
N ASP A 149 21.03 -15.02 -11.30
CA ASP A 149 22.12 -14.90 -10.33
C ASP A 149 23.26 -15.89 -10.58
N THR A 150 24.46 -15.56 -10.10
CA THR A 150 25.57 -16.52 -10.08
C THR A 150 25.30 -17.55 -8.98
N LEU A 151 25.26 -18.83 -9.35
CA LEU A 151 25.04 -19.91 -8.39
C LEU A 151 26.36 -20.41 -7.81
N LYS A 152 26.37 -20.64 -6.50
CA LYS A 152 27.50 -21.25 -5.77
C LYS A 152 27.02 -22.53 -5.11
N ARG A 153 27.82 -23.60 -5.21
CA ARG A 153 27.64 -24.81 -4.41
C ARG A 153 28.53 -24.71 -3.18
N GLU A 154 27.94 -24.86 -2.02
CA GLU A 154 28.65 -24.90 -0.75
C GLU A 154 29.36 -26.25 -0.58
N SER A 155 30.57 -26.22 -0.02
CA SER A 155 31.29 -27.42 0.42
C SER A 155 30.82 -27.87 1.81
N ALA A 156 31.17 -29.08 2.23
CA ALA A 156 30.86 -29.57 3.57
C ALA A 156 31.42 -28.69 4.71
N ALA A 157 32.39 -27.81 4.43
CA ALA A 157 33.01 -26.90 5.39
C ALA A 157 32.35 -25.50 5.46
N GLY A 158 31.23 -25.27 4.75
CA GLY A 158 30.55 -23.97 4.73
C GLY A 158 31.24 -22.90 3.88
N ILE A 159 32.19 -23.30 3.03
CA ILE A 159 32.94 -22.43 2.12
C ILE A 159 32.50 -22.72 0.68
N ILE A 160 32.58 -21.72 -0.21
CA ILE A 160 32.31 -21.87 -1.64
C ILE A 160 33.16 -23.03 -2.21
N GLY A 161 32.49 -24.09 -2.66
CA GLY A 161 33.12 -25.25 -3.30
C GLY A 161 33.19 -25.11 -4.82
N GLU A 162 32.10 -24.67 -5.45
CA GLU A 162 31.98 -24.59 -6.91
C GLU A 162 31.16 -23.38 -7.33
N THR A 163 31.50 -22.77 -8.46
CA THR A 163 30.59 -21.86 -9.17
C THR A 163 29.83 -22.65 -10.23
N VAL A 164 28.53 -22.81 -10.06
CA VAL A 164 27.69 -23.59 -10.97
C VAL A 164 27.32 -22.71 -12.17
N SER A 165 27.52 -23.24 -13.39
CA SER A 165 27.10 -22.54 -14.60
C SER A 165 25.58 -22.37 -14.60
N ARG A 166 25.11 -21.13 -14.71
CA ARG A 166 23.67 -20.81 -14.81
C ARG A 166 23.07 -21.11 -16.19
N ASN A 167 23.88 -21.43 -17.20
CA ASN A 167 23.40 -21.73 -18.54
C ASN A 167 22.52 -22.99 -18.52
N GLY A 168 21.30 -22.88 -19.01
CA GLY A 168 20.31 -23.96 -19.01
C GLY A 168 19.60 -24.18 -17.67
N LEU A 169 19.94 -23.43 -16.62
CA LEU A 169 19.27 -23.52 -15.33
C LEU A 169 18.08 -22.56 -15.25
N HIS A 170 16.99 -23.07 -14.68
CA HIS A 170 15.75 -22.33 -14.54
C HIS A 170 15.21 -22.43 -13.11
N ALA A 171 14.66 -21.33 -12.60
CA ALA A 171 13.94 -21.26 -11.35
C ALA A 171 12.46 -21.63 -11.59
N ALA A 172 12.06 -22.79 -11.06
CA ALA A 172 10.70 -23.30 -11.15
C ALA A 172 9.66 -22.38 -10.49
N GLN A 173 8.52 -22.22 -11.16
CA GLN A 173 7.34 -21.54 -10.67
C GLN A 173 6.14 -22.49 -10.65
N THR A 174 5.04 -22.02 -10.07
CA THR A 174 3.72 -22.67 -10.18
C THR A 174 2.74 -21.65 -10.78
N PRO A 175 1.67 -22.05 -11.49
CA PRO A 175 1.10 -23.39 -11.57
C PRO A 175 1.96 -24.37 -12.38
N GLN A 176 2.11 -25.61 -11.92
CA GLN A 176 2.67 -26.71 -12.72
C GLN A 176 1.51 -27.52 -13.29
N GLY A 177 1.54 -27.80 -14.59
CA GLY A 177 0.43 -28.46 -15.29
C GLY A 177 0.75 -29.89 -15.69
N PHE A 178 -0.21 -30.81 -15.55
CA PHE A 178 0.00 -32.22 -15.90
C PHE A 178 -1.28 -32.90 -16.43
N PRO A 179 -1.15 -33.97 -17.21
CA PRO A 179 -2.25 -34.91 -17.41
C PRO A 179 -2.61 -35.55 -16.06
N PHE A 180 -3.90 -35.50 -15.69
CA PHE A 180 -4.35 -35.79 -14.33
C PHE A 180 -4.02 -37.22 -13.86
N TRP A 181 -4.38 -38.23 -14.66
CA TRP A 181 -4.18 -39.62 -14.27
C TRP A 181 -2.70 -40.00 -14.11
N PRO A 182 -1.80 -39.63 -15.05
CA PRO A 182 -0.37 -39.87 -14.87
C PRO A 182 0.22 -39.24 -13.61
N ILE A 183 -0.10 -37.96 -13.31
CA ILE A 183 0.48 -37.29 -12.13
C ILE A 183 -0.08 -37.86 -10.82
N LEU A 184 -1.39 -38.18 -10.76
CA LEU A 184 -1.98 -38.83 -9.60
C LEU A 184 -1.29 -40.19 -9.32
N ALA A 185 -1.12 -41.02 -10.35
CA ALA A 185 -0.44 -42.30 -10.23
C ALA A 185 1.02 -42.15 -9.75
N ALA A 186 1.73 -41.12 -10.21
CA ALA A 186 3.09 -40.81 -9.77
C ALA A 186 3.14 -40.46 -8.27
N HIS A 187 2.22 -39.60 -7.79
CA HIS A 187 2.12 -39.26 -6.36
C HIS A 187 1.73 -40.46 -5.49
N GLU A 188 0.77 -41.29 -5.93
CA GLU A 188 0.39 -42.51 -5.19
C GLU A 188 1.55 -43.51 -5.11
N LYS A 189 2.28 -43.71 -6.22
CA LYS A 189 3.46 -44.59 -6.25
C LYS A 189 4.57 -44.07 -5.33
N ALA A 190 4.86 -42.76 -5.35
CA ALA A 190 5.85 -42.16 -4.47
C ALA A 190 5.47 -42.35 -2.98
N HIS A 191 4.20 -42.16 -2.65
CA HIS A 191 3.69 -42.38 -1.29
C HIS A 191 3.82 -43.85 -0.86
N HIS A 192 3.40 -44.81 -1.69
CA HIS A 192 3.53 -46.24 -1.37
C HIS A 192 4.98 -46.69 -1.18
N LEU A 193 5.93 -46.06 -1.86
CA LEU A 193 7.36 -46.33 -1.72
C LEU A 193 8.03 -45.50 -0.61
N GLY A 194 7.29 -44.68 0.13
CA GLY A 194 7.83 -43.82 1.19
C GLY A 194 8.77 -42.70 0.70
N LYS A 195 8.74 -42.36 -0.60
CA LYS A 195 9.52 -41.24 -1.14
C LYS A 195 8.82 -39.92 -0.90
N ALA A 196 9.42 -39.03 -0.12
CA ALA A 196 8.82 -37.77 0.32
C ALA A 196 9.75 -36.55 0.19
N ASP A 197 10.85 -36.70 -0.55
CA ASP A 197 11.95 -35.75 -0.70
C ASP A 197 11.84 -34.85 -1.96
N PHE A 198 10.76 -34.99 -2.72
CA PHE A 198 10.53 -34.17 -3.90
C PHE A 198 10.15 -32.72 -3.53
N THR A 199 10.83 -31.76 -4.15
CA THR A 199 10.67 -30.33 -3.84
C THR A 199 9.50 -29.68 -4.58
N ASP A 200 9.14 -30.22 -5.75
CA ASP A 200 8.00 -29.82 -6.57
C ASP A 200 7.40 -31.01 -7.34
N ASP A 201 6.34 -30.74 -8.10
CA ASP A 201 5.55 -31.79 -8.78
C ASP A 201 6.22 -32.22 -10.10
N ALA A 202 7.03 -31.35 -10.71
CA ALA A 202 7.89 -31.67 -11.83
C ALA A 202 8.94 -32.73 -11.45
N ALA A 203 9.57 -32.65 -10.27
CA ALA A 203 10.52 -33.66 -9.81
C ALA A 203 9.87 -35.05 -9.64
N ILE A 204 8.60 -35.11 -9.22
CA ILE A 204 7.82 -36.37 -9.15
C ILE A 204 7.53 -36.89 -10.55
N ALA A 205 7.14 -36.01 -11.48
CA ALA A 205 6.90 -36.35 -12.88
C ALA A 205 8.16 -36.90 -13.55
N GLU A 206 9.32 -36.27 -13.35
CA GLU A 206 10.62 -36.73 -13.84
C GLU A 206 10.97 -38.14 -13.32
N TRP A 207 10.81 -38.37 -12.01
CA TRP A 207 11.03 -39.68 -11.41
C TRP A 207 10.08 -40.75 -11.96
N ALA A 208 8.86 -40.36 -12.32
CA ALA A 208 7.88 -41.25 -12.95
C ALA A 208 8.02 -41.36 -14.48
N HIS A 209 9.05 -40.77 -15.07
CA HIS A 209 9.28 -40.72 -16.53
C HIS A 209 8.15 -40.05 -17.31
N ILE A 210 7.51 -39.04 -16.74
CA ILE A 210 6.57 -38.15 -17.40
C ILE A 210 7.38 -36.93 -17.90
N PRO A 211 7.54 -36.73 -19.23
CA PRO A 211 8.22 -35.55 -19.75
C PRO A 211 7.58 -34.25 -19.27
N VAL A 212 8.39 -33.27 -18.89
CA VAL A 212 7.93 -31.95 -18.45
C VAL A 212 8.53 -30.87 -19.36
N LYS A 213 7.66 -30.13 -20.05
CA LYS A 213 8.07 -29.03 -20.92
C LYS A 213 8.20 -27.76 -20.11
N ILE A 214 9.36 -27.10 -20.20
CA ILE A 214 9.53 -25.75 -19.66
C ILE A 214 8.74 -24.77 -20.53
N VAL A 215 7.92 -23.95 -19.89
CA VAL A 215 7.30 -22.77 -20.50
C VAL A 215 7.86 -21.50 -19.86
N PRO A 216 7.92 -20.36 -20.57
CA PRO A 216 8.32 -19.10 -19.97
C PRO A 216 7.53 -18.84 -18.68
N GLY A 217 8.20 -18.47 -17.59
CA GLY A 217 7.57 -18.02 -16.34
C GLY A 217 7.14 -16.54 -16.41
N SER A 218 6.70 -15.99 -15.28
CA SER A 218 6.42 -14.56 -15.11
C SER A 218 7.26 -14.00 -13.96
N PRO A 219 8.06 -12.93 -14.16
CA PRO A 219 8.79 -12.27 -13.07
C PRO A 219 7.89 -11.75 -11.95
N ASP A 220 6.64 -11.37 -12.28
CA ASP A 220 5.67 -10.87 -11.30
C ASP A 220 5.07 -12.00 -10.42
N ASN A 221 5.13 -13.26 -10.88
CA ASN A 221 4.61 -14.43 -10.17
C ASN A 221 5.53 -14.89 -9.01
N VAL A 222 5.84 -13.96 -8.12
CA VAL A 222 6.74 -14.14 -6.98
C VAL A 222 6.08 -15.01 -5.90
N LYS A 223 6.86 -15.93 -5.34
CA LYS A 223 6.46 -16.72 -4.16
C LYS A 223 6.75 -15.93 -2.89
N LEU A 224 5.72 -15.59 -2.14
CA LEU A 224 5.84 -14.92 -0.85
C LEU A 224 6.46 -15.88 0.17
N THR A 225 7.77 -15.75 0.38
CA THR A 225 8.57 -16.70 1.16
C THR A 225 9.04 -16.09 2.47
N TRP A 226 9.34 -14.80 2.50
CA TRP A 226 9.83 -14.08 3.67
C TRP A 226 8.86 -13.00 4.11
N ALA A 227 8.95 -12.55 5.37
CA ALA A 227 8.14 -11.45 5.88
C ALA A 227 8.29 -10.18 5.02
N ARG A 228 9.53 -9.91 4.55
CA ARG A 228 9.83 -8.80 3.64
C ARG A 228 9.05 -8.89 2.32
N ASP A 229 8.85 -10.10 1.78
CA ASP A 229 8.11 -10.28 0.51
C ASP A 229 6.65 -9.84 0.69
N ILE A 230 6.05 -10.15 1.85
CA ILE A 230 4.67 -9.77 2.18
C ILE A 230 4.57 -8.25 2.33
N SER A 231 5.51 -7.63 3.06
CA SER A 231 5.52 -6.16 3.22
C SER A 231 5.71 -5.44 1.87
N MET A 232 6.59 -5.94 1.00
CA MET A 232 6.79 -5.38 -0.34
C MET A 232 5.54 -5.55 -1.22
N ALA A 233 4.91 -6.73 -1.17
CA ALA A 233 3.65 -6.99 -1.87
C ALA A 233 2.53 -6.05 -1.38
N ASP A 234 2.43 -5.83 -0.07
CA ASP A 234 1.45 -4.92 0.52
C ASP A 234 1.70 -3.48 0.10
N GLN A 235 2.96 -3.00 0.11
CA GLN A 235 3.31 -1.66 -0.39
C GLN A 235 2.97 -1.47 -1.86
N ARG A 236 3.33 -2.45 -2.72
CA ARG A 236 3.01 -2.42 -4.15
C ARG A 236 1.51 -2.29 -4.39
N LEU A 237 0.70 -3.05 -3.66
CA LEU A 237 -0.75 -3.10 -3.83
C LEU A 237 -1.51 -1.98 -3.09
N SER A 238 -0.96 -1.46 -2.00
CA SER A 238 -1.55 -0.34 -1.24
C SER A 238 -1.28 1.02 -1.89
N GLY A 239 -0.24 1.12 -2.74
CA GLY A 239 0.08 2.31 -3.53
C GLY A 239 -0.85 2.58 -4.72
N GLU A 240 -1.74 1.66 -5.07
CA GLU A 240 -2.65 1.77 -6.23
C GLU A 240 -3.96 2.51 -5.96
N ARG A 241 -4.24 2.95 -4.72
CA ARG A 241 -5.30 3.96 -4.50
C ARG A 241 -4.67 5.34 -4.64
N PRO A 242 -5.03 6.17 -5.65
CA PRO A 242 -4.76 7.58 -5.58
C PRO A 242 -5.53 8.11 -4.37
N ARG A 243 -4.85 8.25 -3.22
CA ARG A 243 -5.37 9.02 -2.09
C ARG A 243 -5.57 10.43 -2.62
N PHE A 244 -6.82 10.83 -2.82
CA PHE A 244 -7.09 12.24 -3.07
C PHE A 244 -6.63 12.98 -1.83
N PRO A 245 -5.62 13.87 -1.92
CA PRO A 245 -5.14 14.56 -0.75
C PRO A 245 -6.30 15.32 -0.11
N ASP A 246 -6.51 15.16 1.20
CA ASP A 246 -7.43 16.00 1.96
C ASP A 246 -6.80 17.40 2.06
N VAL A 247 -7.18 18.26 1.12
CA VAL A 247 -6.72 19.65 1.03
C VAL A 247 -7.70 20.54 1.77
N ARG A 248 -7.23 21.17 2.83
CA ARG A 248 -8.03 22.09 3.65
C ARG A 248 -7.47 23.49 3.54
N THR A 249 -8.37 24.46 3.37
CA THR A 249 -8.04 25.87 3.33
C THR A 249 -8.70 26.59 4.50
N GLY A 250 -7.92 27.38 5.22
CA GLY A 250 -8.40 28.24 6.29
C GLY A 250 -8.17 29.71 5.95
N ASN A 251 -9.05 30.56 6.47
CA ASN A 251 -8.96 32.01 6.34
C ASN A 251 -8.94 32.63 7.74
N GLY A 252 -8.19 33.70 7.89
CA GLY A 252 -8.16 34.53 9.08
C GLY A 252 -8.24 36.00 8.71
N TYR A 253 -8.84 36.78 9.60
CA TYR A 253 -8.98 38.22 9.48
C TYR A 253 -8.77 38.83 10.85
N ASP A 254 -7.89 39.82 10.94
CA ASP A 254 -7.64 40.54 12.19
C ASP A 254 -7.47 42.05 11.94
N VAL A 255 -7.75 42.85 12.97
CA VAL A 255 -7.67 44.32 12.93
C VAL A 255 -7.15 44.86 14.25
N HIS A 256 -6.11 45.69 14.18
CA HIS A 256 -5.63 46.45 15.34
C HIS A 256 -5.69 47.95 15.08
N ALA A 257 -6.10 48.70 16.11
CA ALA A 257 -6.11 50.16 16.08
C ALA A 257 -4.69 50.71 16.26
N PHE A 258 -4.43 51.88 15.71
CA PHE A 258 -3.20 52.60 15.99
C PHE A 258 -3.24 53.31 17.34
N GLU A 259 -2.08 53.40 18.00
CA GLU A 259 -1.83 54.26 19.16
C GLU A 259 -0.41 54.87 19.08
N PRO A 260 -0.08 55.92 19.87
CA PRO A 260 1.26 56.51 19.84
C PRO A 260 2.38 55.49 20.11
N GLY A 261 3.43 55.53 19.30
CA GLY A 261 4.56 54.60 19.37
C GLY A 261 5.69 54.99 18.43
N ASP A 262 6.69 54.12 18.28
CA ASP A 262 7.88 54.35 17.44
C ASP A 262 8.10 53.26 16.37
N HIS A 263 7.22 52.25 16.31
CA HIS A 263 7.21 51.21 15.28
C HIS A 263 5.89 50.43 15.23
N VAL A 264 5.64 49.77 14.10
CA VAL A 264 4.65 48.69 13.98
C VAL A 264 5.33 47.35 13.76
N THR A 265 4.79 46.28 14.34
CA THR A 265 5.24 44.91 14.09
C THR A 265 4.28 44.25 13.11
N LEU A 266 4.80 43.84 11.94
CA LEU A 266 4.00 43.19 10.89
C LEU A 266 4.74 41.96 10.37
N CYS A 267 4.08 40.80 10.39
CA CYS A 267 4.63 39.51 9.95
C CYS A 267 6.01 39.19 10.58
N GLY A 268 6.17 39.54 11.86
CA GLY A 268 7.37 39.35 12.68
C GLY A 268 8.51 40.30 12.38
N VAL A 269 8.24 41.43 11.71
CA VAL A 269 9.21 42.48 11.39
C VAL A 269 8.77 43.80 12.01
N SER A 270 9.65 44.40 12.82
CA SER A 270 9.46 45.76 13.34
C SER A 270 9.81 46.80 12.27
N ILE A 271 8.88 47.70 11.98
CA ILE A 271 8.98 48.74 10.95
C ILE A 271 8.85 50.11 11.63
N PRO A 272 9.85 51.01 11.49
CA PRO A 272 9.77 52.36 12.05
C PRO A 272 8.51 53.10 11.61
N HIS A 273 7.80 53.67 12.57
CA HIS A 273 6.55 54.42 12.36
C HIS A 273 6.29 55.34 13.56
N ASP A 274 5.54 56.43 13.39
CA ASP A 274 5.15 57.32 14.49
C ASP A 274 3.96 56.79 15.35
N LYS A 275 3.55 55.55 15.08
CA LYS A 275 2.42 54.86 15.72
C LYS A 275 2.83 53.40 15.93
N ARG A 276 2.16 52.73 16.86
CA ARG A 276 2.18 51.27 17.05
C ARG A 276 0.78 50.71 17.00
N LEU A 277 0.66 49.39 16.90
CA LEU A 277 -0.64 48.71 16.97
C LEU A 277 -1.02 48.44 18.42
N SER A 278 -2.25 48.75 18.77
CA SER A 278 -2.85 48.45 20.07
C SER A 278 -3.42 47.04 20.05
N GLY A 279 -2.99 46.20 20.98
CA GLY A 279 -3.42 44.80 21.04
C GLY A 279 -2.69 44.01 22.13
N HIS A 280 -3.00 42.72 22.21
CA HIS A 280 -2.28 41.78 23.06
C HIS A 280 -0.97 41.33 22.39
N SER A 281 -0.04 40.76 23.16
CA SER A 281 1.27 40.33 22.64
C SER A 281 2.11 41.53 22.12
N ASP A 282 2.71 41.41 20.93
CA ASP A 282 3.37 42.49 20.18
C ASP A 282 2.45 43.09 19.08
N ALA A 283 1.14 42.80 19.16
CA ALA A 283 0.06 43.31 18.30
C ALA A 283 0.29 43.12 16.79
N ASP A 284 0.91 42.00 16.39
CA ASP A 284 1.15 41.69 14.98
C ASP A 284 -0.11 41.15 14.30
N VAL A 285 -0.88 42.07 13.70
CA VAL A 285 -2.13 41.77 12.99
C VAL A 285 -1.97 40.72 11.89
N GLY A 286 -0.81 40.68 11.22
CA GLY A 286 -0.53 39.70 10.16
C GLY A 286 -0.35 38.29 10.70
N LEU A 287 0.38 38.14 11.81
CA LEU A 287 0.60 36.84 12.45
C LEU A 287 -0.64 36.33 13.17
N HIS A 288 -1.46 37.22 13.73
CA HIS A 288 -2.74 36.84 14.32
C HIS A 288 -3.70 36.28 13.27
N ALA A 289 -3.90 37.00 12.15
CA ALA A 289 -4.71 36.49 11.05
C ALA A 289 -4.18 35.14 10.51
N LEU A 290 -2.85 34.99 10.39
CA LEU A 290 -2.25 33.71 9.97
C LEU A 290 -2.49 32.57 10.97
N THR A 291 -2.50 32.88 12.28
CA THR A 291 -2.77 31.89 13.33
C THR A 291 -4.19 31.33 13.15
N ASP A 292 -5.18 32.19 12.97
CA ASP A 292 -6.57 31.76 12.71
C ASP A 292 -6.70 30.96 11.42
N ALA A 293 -6.04 31.41 10.34
CA ALA A 293 -6.06 30.68 9.07
C ALA A 293 -5.51 29.24 9.22
N LEU A 294 -4.46 29.04 10.03
CA LEU A 294 -3.92 27.70 10.30
C LEU A 294 -4.85 26.87 11.19
N LEU A 295 -5.41 27.44 12.26
CA LEU A 295 -6.33 26.74 13.15
C LEU A 295 -7.61 26.29 12.41
N ALA A 296 -8.12 27.13 11.50
CA ALA A 296 -9.27 26.83 10.66
C ALA A 296 -9.05 25.58 9.78
N THR A 297 -7.83 25.35 9.27
CA THR A 297 -7.52 24.16 8.45
C THR A 297 -7.74 22.84 9.19
N CYS A 298 -7.76 22.86 10.51
CA CYS A 298 -7.99 21.67 11.34
C CYS A 298 -9.20 21.81 12.26
N GLY A 299 -10.05 22.84 12.11
CA GLY A 299 -11.21 23.06 12.97
C GLY A 299 -10.83 23.20 14.45
N ALA A 300 -9.69 23.85 14.74
CA ALA A 300 -9.17 23.99 16.09
C ALA A 300 -9.63 25.27 16.79
N GLY A 301 -10.72 25.91 16.34
CA GLY A 301 -11.16 27.21 16.87
C GLY A 301 -10.31 28.37 16.35
N ASP A 302 -10.17 29.41 17.16
CA ASP A 302 -9.47 30.66 16.86
C ASP A 302 -8.34 30.95 17.86
N ILE A 303 -7.57 32.01 17.64
CA ILE A 303 -6.46 32.43 18.49
C ILE A 303 -6.92 32.65 19.94
N GLY A 304 -8.11 33.21 20.16
CA GLY A 304 -8.66 33.46 21.49
C GLY A 304 -8.99 32.18 22.27
N THR A 305 -9.29 31.09 21.55
CA THR A 305 -9.52 29.76 22.13
C THR A 305 -8.24 29.18 22.74
N HIS A 306 -7.08 29.41 22.11
CA HIS A 306 -5.79 28.88 22.58
C HIS A 306 -5.03 29.88 23.47
N PHE A 307 -5.25 31.17 23.26
CA PHE A 307 -4.55 32.27 23.93
C PHE A 307 -5.56 33.32 24.42
N PRO A 308 -6.30 33.05 25.51
CA PRO A 308 -7.32 33.96 25.99
C PRO A 308 -6.73 35.34 26.37
N PRO A 309 -7.30 36.45 25.89
CA PRO A 309 -6.75 37.80 26.12
C PRO A 309 -6.78 38.23 27.60
N SER A 310 -7.62 37.59 28.41
CA SER A 310 -7.70 37.82 29.85
C SER A 310 -6.50 37.26 30.63
N ASP A 311 -5.69 36.40 30.02
CA ASP A 311 -4.54 35.78 30.66
C ASP A 311 -3.29 36.69 30.55
N PRO A 312 -2.76 37.19 31.68
CA PRO A 312 -1.61 38.10 31.68
C PRO A 312 -0.34 37.52 31.05
N GLN A 313 -0.21 36.20 30.97
CA GLN A 313 1.02 35.55 30.49
C GLN A 313 1.33 35.83 29.01
N TRP A 314 0.32 36.22 28.23
CA TRP A 314 0.47 36.51 26.79
C TRP A 314 0.84 37.96 26.48
N LYS A 315 0.87 38.84 27.49
CA LYS A 315 1.19 40.26 27.29
C LYS A 315 2.67 40.44 26.94
N GLY A 316 2.95 41.09 25.81
CA GLY A 316 4.32 41.37 25.35
C GLY A 316 5.09 40.15 24.83
N VAL A 317 4.43 39.01 24.67
CA VAL A 317 5.00 37.83 24.00
C VAL A 317 5.15 38.12 22.50
N ALA A 318 6.04 37.42 21.80
CA ALA A 318 6.14 37.55 20.35
C ALA A 318 5.02 36.76 19.66
N SER A 319 4.23 37.39 18.77
CA SER A 319 3.09 36.73 18.10
C SER A 319 3.48 35.51 17.27
N ARG A 320 4.76 35.39 16.90
CA ARG A 320 5.30 34.18 16.25
C ARG A 320 5.02 32.90 17.03
N ILE A 321 4.93 32.97 18.37
CA ILE A 321 4.66 31.80 19.21
C ILE A 321 3.26 31.24 18.93
N PHE A 322 2.28 32.10 18.62
CA PHE A 322 0.92 31.67 18.29
C PHE A 322 0.89 30.92 16.96
N VAL A 323 1.62 31.42 15.95
CA VAL A 323 1.78 30.75 14.65
C VAL A 323 2.54 29.43 14.80
N GLU A 324 3.62 29.40 15.59
CA GLU A 324 4.37 28.17 15.89
C GLU A 324 3.47 27.11 16.55
N HIS A 325 2.60 27.53 17.48
CA HIS A 325 1.63 26.65 18.12
C HIS A 325 0.59 26.10 17.14
N ALA A 326 -0.04 26.96 16.34
CA ALA A 326 -1.01 26.54 15.33
C ALA A 326 -0.38 25.58 14.31
N ALA A 327 0.83 25.89 13.84
CA ALA A 327 1.59 25.02 12.94
C ALA A 327 1.96 23.67 13.60
N LYS A 328 2.22 23.65 14.91
CA LYS A 328 2.46 22.41 15.68
C LYS A 328 1.19 21.57 15.77
N LEU A 329 0.02 22.17 16.01
CA LEU A 329 -1.27 21.47 16.04
C LEU A 329 -1.61 20.84 14.68
N VAL A 330 -1.42 21.59 13.60
CA VAL A 330 -1.59 21.09 12.23
C VAL A 330 -0.73 19.85 12.00
N ARG A 331 0.56 19.91 12.33
CA ARG A 331 1.49 18.79 12.18
C ARG A 331 1.16 17.60 13.07
N ALA A 332 0.70 17.84 14.31
CA ALA A 332 0.30 16.78 15.22
C ALA A 332 -0.90 15.97 14.70
N ARG A 333 -1.73 16.58 13.84
CA ARG A 333 -2.84 15.92 13.12
C ARG A 333 -2.42 15.36 11.76
N GLY A 334 -1.13 15.29 11.47
CA GLY A 334 -0.58 14.78 10.21
C GLY A 334 -0.57 15.78 9.05
N GLY A 335 -1.01 17.01 9.27
CA GLY A 335 -1.09 18.04 8.24
C GLY A 335 0.27 18.57 7.80
N ARG A 336 0.41 18.83 6.50
CA ARG A 336 1.55 19.51 5.88
C ARG A 336 1.11 20.85 5.32
N ILE A 337 1.69 21.93 5.84
CA ILE A 337 1.38 23.30 5.36
C ILE A 337 1.88 23.42 3.91
N ALA A 338 0.95 23.69 2.99
CA ALA A 338 1.21 23.76 1.56
C ALA A 338 1.62 25.17 1.13
N ASN A 339 0.91 26.20 1.59
CA ASN A 339 1.26 27.61 1.39
C ASN A 339 0.56 28.50 2.43
N ALA A 340 1.07 29.73 2.56
CA ALA A 340 0.45 30.80 3.30
C ALA A 340 0.48 32.09 2.47
N ASP A 341 -0.64 32.80 2.42
CA ASP A 341 -0.79 34.09 1.75
C ASP A 341 -1.34 35.11 2.76
N ILE A 342 -0.68 36.25 2.89
CA ILE A 342 -1.07 37.33 3.81
C ILE A 342 -1.23 38.61 3.01
N THR A 343 -2.32 39.33 3.23
CA THR A 343 -2.59 40.65 2.66
C THR A 343 -2.75 41.65 3.79
N LEU A 344 -1.82 42.60 3.89
CA LEU A 344 -1.89 43.72 4.82
C LEU A 344 -2.66 44.88 4.17
N ILE A 345 -3.65 45.42 4.85
CA ILE A 345 -4.51 46.50 4.37
C ILE A 345 -4.22 47.73 5.24
N CYS A 346 -3.41 48.65 4.72
CA CYS A 346 -2.90 49.81 5.44
C CYS A 346 -2.52 50.95 4.49
N GLU A 347 -2.76 52.20 4.91
CA GLU A 347 -2.22 53.38 4.20
C GLU A 347 -0.71 53.55 4.44
N ALA A 348 -0.27 53.29 5.68
CA ALA A 348 1.13 53.26 6.09
C ALA A 348 1.34 52.19 7.18
N PRO A 349 2.56 51.62 7.34
CA PRO A 349 3.77 51.85 6.53
C PRO A 349 3.73 51.17 5.15
N ARG A 350 4.66 51.55 4.26
CA ARG A 350 4.86 50.83 2.99
C ARG A 350 5.48 49.46 3.25
N VAL A 351 4.76 48.40 2.90
CA VAL A 351 5.23 47.00 3.10
C VAL A 351 6.31 46.57 2.10
N GLY A 352 6.33 47.16 0.89
CA GLY A 352 7.23 46.76 -0.19
C GLY A 352 8.71 46.56 0.21
N PRO A 353 9.35 47.53 0.88
CA PRO A 353 10.74 47.41 1.35
C PRO A 353 10.99 46.31 2.40
N HIS A 354 9.95 45.87 3.12
CA HIS A 354 10.07 44.90 4.22
C HIS A 354 9.61 43.49 3.84
N ARG A 355 9.03 43.32 2.65
CA ARG A 355 8.42 42.06 2.20
C ARG A 355 9.37 40.86 2.29
N GLU A 356 10.62 41.02 1.86
CA GLU A 356 11.58 39.90 1.89
C GLU A 356 11.89 39.45 3.33
N ALA A 357 12.05 40.40 4.25
CA ALA A 357 12.29 40.11 5.65
C ALA A 357 11.09 39.35 6.27
N MET A 358 9.88 39.82 5.98
CA MET A 358 8.65 39.17 6.45
C MET A 358 8.50 37.75 5.86
N THR A 359 8.75 37.57 4.56
CA THR A 359 8.71 36.25 3.90
C THR A 359 9.73 35.30 4.53
N LYS A 360 10.93 35.78 4.85
CA LYS A 360 11.96 34.99 5.55
C LYS A 360 11.49 34.57 6.94
N THR A 361 10.91 35.49 7.71
CA THR A 361 10.39 35.19 9.06
C THR A 361 9.29 34.12 9.01
N LEU A 362 8.29 34.30 8.14
CA LEU A 362 7.19 33.35 7.98
C LEU A 362 7.67 31.98 7.48
N SER A 363 8.59 31.95 6.51
CA SER A 363 9.19 30.69 6.03
C SER A 363 9.85 29.90 7.17
N ALA A 364 10.58 30.58 8.06
CA ALA A 364 11.22 29.96 9.21
C ALA A 364 10.19 29.45 10.24
N VAL A 365 9.21 30.28 10.61
CA VAL A 365 8.16 29.95 11.58
C VAL A 365 7.28 28.78 11.10
N LEU A 366 6.90 28.80 9.82
CA LEU A 366 6.07 27.76 9.20
C LEU A 366 6.87 26.52 8.78
N GLY A 367 8.21 26.59 8.75
CA GLY A 367 9.06 25.50 8.27
C GLY A 367 8.76 25.11 6.82
N ILE A 368 8.42 26.08 5.97
CA ILE A 368 8.14 25.88 4.53
C ILE A 368 9.04 26.76 3.68
N SER A 369 9.24 26.38 2.42
CA SER A 369 10.07 27.15 1.49
C SER A 369 9.47 28.53 1.19
N ARG A 370 10.33 29.51 0.86
CA ARG A 370 9.94 30.91 0.64
C ARG A 370 8.96 31.10 -0.52
N ASP A 371 9.03 30.27 -1.55
CA ASP A 371 8.10 30.27 -2.70
C ASP A 371 6.66 29.87 -2.33
N ARG A 372 6.46 29.34 -1.12
CA ARG A 372 5.15 28.98 -0.56
C ARG A 372 4.58 30.04 0.39
N VAL A 373 5.27 31.18 0.53
CA VAL A 373 4.84 32.31 1.35
C VAL A 373 4.66 33.54 0.47
N SER A 374 3.45 34.09 0.47
CA SER A 374 3.11 35.32 -0.25
C SER A 374 2.70 36.41 0.74
N ILE A 375 3.27 37.61 0.57
CA ILE A 375 2.95 38.79 1.38
C ILE A 375 2.61 39.95 0.46
N LYS A 376 1.35 40.34 0.50
CA LYS A 376 0.77 41.42 -0.29
C LYS A 376 0.41 42.57 0.63
N ALA A 377 0.32 43.75 0.04
CA ALA A 377 -0.18 44.92 0.73
C ALA A 377 -1.00 45.76 -0.22
N THR A 378 -2.03 46.41 0.31
CA THR A 378 -2.85 47.35 -0.42
C THR A 378 -3.32 48.48 0.50
N THR A 379 -3.44 49.66 -0.05
CA THR A 379 -4.12 50.80 0.56
C THR A 379 -5.64 50.59 0.51
N ASN A 380 -6.39 51.36 1.28
CA ASN A 380 -7.85 51.42 1.17
C ASN A 380 -8.30 52.72 0.50
N GLU A 381 -7.41 53.33 -0.31
CA GLU A 381 -7.62 54.57 -1.05
C GLU A 381 -8.15 55.72 -0.19
N LYS A 382 -7.67 55.85 1.05
CA LYS A 382 -8.14 56.85 2.04
C LYS A 382 -9.63 56.72 2.41
N LEU A 383 -10.23 55.56 2.17
CA LEU A 383 -11.60 55.22 2.56
C LEU A 383 -11.64 54.39 3.85
N GLY A 384 -12.70 54.56 4.64
CA GLY A 384 -12.93 53.79 5.86
C GLY A 384 -11.90 54.05 6.96
N PHE A 385 -11.91 53.19 8.00
CA PHE A 385 -11.02 53.35 9.16
C PHE A 385 -9.55 53.18 8.78
N VAL A 386 -9.25 52.24 7.86
CA VAL A 386 -7.89 52.07 7.33
C VAL A 386 -7.45 53.34 6.61
N GLY A 387 -8.30 53.90 5.76
CA GLY A 387 -8.02 55.11 5.00
C GLY A 387 -7.87 56.39 5.84
N ARG A 388 -8.51 56.44 7.01
CA ARG A 388 -8.31 57.48 8.02
C ARG A 388 -7.12 57.22 8.96
N GLU A 389 -6.35 56.17 8.67
CA GLU A 389 -5.21 55.73 9.49
C GLU A 389 -5.57 55.48 10.96
N GLU A 390 -6.76 54.92 11.20
CA GLU A 390 -7.23 54.52 12.54
C GLU A 390 -6.69 53.14 12.95
N GLY A 391 -6.27 52.31 11.99
CA GLY A 391 -5.70 50.99 12.25
C GLY A 391 -5.21 50.28 10.98
N ILE A 392 -4.73 49.05 11.17
CA ILE A 392 -4.33 48.12 10.09
C ILE A 392 -5.21 46.87 10.17
N ALA A 393 -5.64 46.38 9.02
CA ALA A 393 -6.28 45.07 8.89
C ALA A 393 -5.36 44.08 8.17
N ALA A 394 -5.52 42.79 8.46
CA ALA A 394 -4.86 41.72 7.73
C ALA A 394 -5.86 40.63 7.35
N ILE A 395 -5.67 40.07 6.16
CA ILE A 395 -6.33 38.83 5.71
C ILE A 395 -5.22 37.79 5.49
N ALA A 396 -5.40 36.60 6.03
CA ALA A 396 -4.51 35.47 5.78
C ALA A 396 -5.28 34.26 5.27
N THR A 397 -4.68 33.53 4.33
CA THR A 397 -5.18 32.25 3.83
C THR A 397 -4.06 31.22 3.92
N ALA A 398 -4.35 30.06 4.50
CA ALA A 398 -3.42 28.95 4.59
C ALA A 398 -4.04 27.68 4.00
N SER A 399 -3.27 26.95 3.20
CA SER A 399 -3.68 25.63 2.73
C SER A 399 -2.82 24.54 3.36
N VAL A 400 -3.44 23.43 3.76
CA VAL A 400 -2.79 22.29 4.40
C VAL A 400 -3.24 21.01 3.72
N VAL A 401 -2.29 20.10 3.49
CA VAL A 401 -2.54 18.75 2.96
C VAL A 401 -2.47 17.75 4.10
N PHE A 402 -3.54 17.01 4.34
CA PHE A 402 -3.60 15.92 5.30
C PHE A 402 -3.48 14.55 4.60
N PRO A 403 -2.91 13.53 5.26
CA PRO A 403 -2.97 12.16 4.79
C PRO A 403 -4.41 11.62 4.94
N GLY A 404 -5.03 11.21 3.84
CA GLY A 404 -6.39 10.65 3.89
C GLY A 404 -7.06 10.65 2.52
N ASP A 405 -8.28 10.13 2.50
CA ASP A 405 -9.26 10.34 1.44
C ASP A 405 -10.21 11.47 1.90
N VAL A 406 -10.88 12.17 0.96
CA VAL A 406 -11.87 13.21 1.28
C VAL A 406 -12.98 12.59 2.16
N PRO A 407 -13.46 13.26 3.22
CA PRO A 407 -14.57 12.75 4.02
C PRO A 407 -15.80 12.47 3.13
N GLU A 408 -16.45 11.30 3.33
CA GLU A 408 -17.74 10.96 2.72
C GLU A 408 -18.86 11.93 3.12
#